data_AF-A0A0P1IRD6-F1
#
_entry.id   AF-A0A0P1IRD6-F1
#
_cell.length_a   1.000
_cell.length_b   1.000
_cell.length_c   1.000
_cell.angle_alpha   90.00
_cell.angle_beta   90.00
_cell.angle_gamma   90.00
#
_symmetry.space_group_name_H-M   'P 1'
#
loop_
_entity.id
_entity.type
_entity.pdbx_description
1 polymer ?
#
loop_
_entity_poly.entity_id
_entity_poly.type
_entity_poly.pdbx_seq_one_letter_code
_entity_poly.pdbx_strand_id
1 'polypeptide(L)'
;MMDTDILELLDDIGRASVARLNPAVTIPGETAQARREKVLRTIRGTILPRRLEFTAANGDCLAIEVNSSRVTDVFRVQSGIAPDFETEPREDLAIKLAQLVTDIASAPAPLELISLQPDSALEADDVGITFSEIEAACEKIELPAEPVISIVPVDAEPEDNVPVAEGENTDTLAQRFYDGAERFTQGRILATGADGTEINAAEDCAENGAMRPNSDLLARFVRDLAGWNDDSSAAMDHPQLIVMRPSGGKGAGLAILNNGENFAMAVHEARKLGAVVNLWTNLKGPGG
;
A
#
# COMPACT_ATOMS: atom_id res chain seq x y z
N MET A 1 -29.22 -7.64 -6.00
CA MET A 1 -28.83 -7.98 -4.60
C MET A 1 -27.39 -8.47 -4.51
N MET A 2 -26.68 -8.79 -5.62
CA MET A 2 -25.22 -9.04 -5.65
C MET A 2 -24.36 -7.77 -5.86
N ASP A 3 -24.92 -6.69 -6.38
CA ASP A 3 -24.15 -5.46 -6.69
C ASP A 3 -23.75 -4.67 -5.45
N THR A 4 -24.52 -4.77 -4.36
CA THR A 4 -24.22 -4.10 -3.09
C THR A 4 -22.98 -4.70 -2.41
N ASP A 5 -22.82 -6.03 -2.47
CA ASP A 5 -21.71 -6.75 -1.84
C ASP A 5 -20.36 -6.45 -2.53
N ILE A 6 -20.37 -6.19 -3.85
CA ILE A 6 -19.18 -5.80 -4.60
C ILE A 6 -18.78 -4.35 -4.28
N LEU A 7 -19.76 -3.47 -4.09
CA LEU A 7 -19.49 -2.06 -3.77
C LEU A 7 -18.94 -1.90 -2.35
N GLU A 8 -19.45 -2.67 -1.37
CA GLU A 8 -18.87 -2.73 -0.02
C GLU A 8 -17.45 -3.31 -0.04
N LEU A 9 -17.21 -4.38 -0.80
CA LEU A 9 -15.87 -4.96 -0.95
C LEU A 9 -14.88 -3.96 -1.59
N LEU A 10 -15.33 -3.17 -2.56
CA LEU A 10 -14.50 -2.15 -3.21
C LEU A 10 -14.28 -0.92 -2.32
N ASP A 11 -15.26 -0.52 -1.51
CA ASP A 11 -15.12 0.55 -0.51
C ASP A 11 -14.14 0.13 0.60
N ASP A 12 -14.20 -1.13 1.05
CA ASP A 12 -13.24 -1.70 2.01
C ASP A 12 -11.81 -1.74 1.45
N ILE A 13 -11.65 -2.11 0.17
CA ILE A 13 -10.35 -2.05 -0.52
C ILE A 13 -9.85 -0.60 -0.60
N GLY A 14 -10.73 0.35 -0.92
CA GLY A 14 -10.41 1.78 -0.97
C GLY A 14 -9.98 2.35 0.38
N ARG A 15 -10.69 2.00 1.45
CA ARG A 15 -10.36 2.39 2.84
C ARG A 15 -9.08 1.76 3.37
N ALA A 16 -8.73 0.56 2.90
CA ALA A 16 -7.51 -0.15 3.28
C ALA A 16 -6.28 0.22 2.42
N SER A 17 -6.45 1.03 1.37
CA SER A 17 -5.38 1.38 0.43
C SER A 17 -4.55 2.57 0.95
N VAL A 18 -3.51 2.27 1.74
CA VAL A 18 -2.48 3.25 2.16
C VAL A 18 -1.32 3.23 1.16
N ALA A 19 -0.76 4.41 0.84
CA ALA A 19 0.45 4.51 0.02
C ALA A 19 1.64 3.79 0.70
N ARG A 20 2.32 2.90 -0.03
CA ARG A 20 3.44 2.10 0.51
C ARG A 20 4.72 2.94 0.57
N LEU A 21 4.95 3.61 1.70
CA LEU A 21 6.24 4.21 2.09
C LEU A 21 7.29 3.14 2.47
N ASN A 22 6.86 1.89 2.63
CA ASN A 22 7.66 0.74 3.02
C ASN A 22 7.21 -0.45 2.14
N PRO A 23 8.11 -1.33 1.62
CA PRO A 23 7.70 -2.58 0.99
C PRO A 23 6.86 -3.47 1.93
N ALA A 24 6.88 -3.16 3.23
CA ALA A 24 6.01 -3.74 4.23
C ALA A 24 4.52 -3.47 3.95
N VAL A 25 3.75 -4.55 3.92
CA VAL A 25 2.29 -4.52 3.93
C VAL A 25 1.84 -4.71 5.36
N THR A 26 1.07 -3.75 5.89
CA THR A 26 0.43 -3.93 7.18
C THR A 26 -0.53 -5.11 7.09
N ILE A 27 -0.39 -6.08 7.98
CA ILE A 27 -1.35 -7.15 8.24
C ILE A 27 -2.23 -6.67 9.39
N PRO A 28 -3.44 -6.14 9.10
CA PRO A 28 -4.34 -5.71 10.17
C PRO A 28 -4.86 -6.93 10.93
N GLY A 29 -5.12 -6.81 12.23
CA GLY A 29 -5.71 -7.89 13.01
C GLY A 29 -5.77 -7.52 14.49
N GLU A 30 -6.98 -7.22 14.94
CA GLU A 30 -7.24 -6.77 16.32
C GLU A 30 -7.10 -7.89 17.35
N THR A 31 -7.04 -9.15 16.90
CA THR A 31 -6.80 -10.31 17.75
C THR A 31 -5.61 -11.13 17.23
N ALA A 32 -4.86 -11.73 18.13
CA ALA A 32 -3.79 -12.67 17.80
C ALA A 32 -4.28 -13.80 16.86
N GLN A 33 -5.54 -14.24 17.01
CA GLN A 33 -6.14 -15.23 16.11
C GLN A 33 -6.28 -14.70 14.68
N ALA A 34 -6.82 -13.49 14.50
CA ALA A 34 -6.96 -12.87 13.19
C ALA A 34 -5.60 -12.63 12.52
N ARG A 35 -4.56 -12.30 13.30
CA ARG A 35 -3.19 -12.16 12.81
C ARG A 35 -2.62 -13.52 12.37
N ARG A 36 -2.78 -14.57 13.19
CA ARG A 36 -2.35 -15.95 12.87
C ARG A 36 -2.96 -16.45 11.56
N GLU A 37 -4.26 -16.25 11.37
CA GLU A 37 -4.96 -16.64 10.15
C GLU A 37 -4.42 -15.90 8.90
N LYS A 38 -4.04 -14.63 9.05
CA LYS A 38 -3.48 -13.84 7.93
C LYS A 38 -2.04 -14.22 7.59
N VAL A 39 -1.21 -14.54 8.59
CA VAL A 39 0.13 -15.10 8.37
C VAL A 39 0.01 -16.42 7.60
N LEU A 40 -0.83 -17.34 8.07
CA LEU A 40 -1.11 -18.62 7.43
C LEU A 40 -1.64 -18.47 5.98
N ARG A 41 -2.58 -17.54 5.77
CA ARG A 41 -3.10 -17.23 4.43
C ARG A 41 -2.02 -16.70 3.48
N THR A 42 -1.09 -15.90 4.00
CA THR A 42 0.04 -15.36 3.22
C THR A 42 0.97 -16.47 2.76
N ILE A 43 1.32 -17.42 3.64
CA ILE A 43 2.11 -18.60 3.30
C ILE A 43 1.39 -19.41 2.22
N ARG A 44 0.09 -19.69 2.42
CA ARG A 44 -0.72 -20.43 1.45
C ARG A 44 -0.77 -19.76 0.07
N GLY A 45 -0.89 -18.43 0.02
CA GLY A 45 -0.97 -17.66 -1.22
C GLY A 45 0.34 -17.51 -1.99
N THR A 46 1.47 -17.90 -1.39
CA THR A 46 2.80 -17.72 -1.99
C THR A 46 3.16 -18.91 -2.88
N ILE A 47 3.03 -18.71 -4.20
CA ILE A 47 3.29 -19.74 -5.21
C ILE A 47 4.75 -19.70 -5.66
N LEU A 48 5.25 -18.49 -5.96
CA LEU A 48 6.64 -18.31 -6.36
C LEU A 48 7.54 -18.22 -5.12
N PRO A 49 8.79 -18.71 -5.23
CA PRO A 49 9.82 -18.58 -4.20
C PRO A 49 10.00 -17.16 -3.72
N ARG A 50 9.79 -16.94 -2.43
CA ARG A 50 9.89 -15.65 -1.75
C ARG A 50 10.37 -15.84 -0.33
N ARG A 51 11.18 -14.88 0.13
CA ARG A 51 11.41 -14.67 1.56
C ARG A 51 10.32 -13.75 2.09
N LEU A 52 9.55 -14.22 3.07
CA LEU A 52 8.51 -13.47 3.76
C LEU A 52 9.04 -13.05 5.13
N GLU A 53 9.03 -11.75 5.41
CA GLU A 53 9.42 -11.20 6.71
C GLU A 53 8.23 -10.55 7.39
N PHE A 54 7.84 -11.09 8.54
CA PHE A 54 6.80 -10.55 9.40
C PHE A 54 7.47 -9.82 10.56
N THR A 55 7.15 -8.54 10.76
CA THR A 55 7.70 -7.72 11.85
C THR A 55 6.56 -7.13 12.68
N ALA A 56 6.63 -7.25 14.00
CA ALA A 56 5.66 -6.67 14.93
C ALA A 56 6.07 -5.27 15.39
N ALA A 57 5.14 -4.51 15.98
CA ALA A 57 5.38 -3.13 16.41
C ALA A 57 6.46 -2.99 17.49
N ASN A 58 6.73 -4.04 18.26
CA ASN A 58 7.80 -4.10 19.26
C ASN A 58 9.17 -4.53 18.68
N GLY A 59 9.25 -4.78 17.37
CA GLY A 59 10.48 -5.20 16.68
C GLY A 59 10.69 -6.71 16.58
N ASP A 60 9.76 -7.52 17.09
CA ASP A 60 9.82 -8.98 16.91
C ASP A 60 9.72 -9.32 15.43
N CYS A 61 10.55 -10.26 14.95
CA CYS A 61 10.64 -10.55 13.52
C CYS A 61 10.70 -12.04 13.24
N LEU A 62 9.88 -12.50 12.30
CA LEU A 62 9.89 -13.84 11.73
C LEU A 62 10.19 -13.74 10.23
N ALA A 63 11.32 -14.30 9.78
CA ALA A 63 11.66 -14.39 8.36
C ALA A 63 11.71 -15.85 7.92
N ILE A 64 10.92 -16.20 6.90
CA ILE A 64 10.78 -17.56 6.37
C ILE A 64 10.90 -17.58 4.85
N GLU A 65 11.46 -18.65 4.31
CA GLU A 65 11.42 -18.91 2.87
C GLU A 65 10.19 -19.76 2.52
N VAL A 66 9.44 -19.33 1.50
CA VAL A 66 8.25 -20.02 1.03
C VAL A 66 8.32 -20.27 -0.46
N ASN A 67 8.12 -21.52 -0.86
CA ASN A 67 8.01 -21.94 -2.25
C ASN A 67 6.77 -22.83 -2.41
N SER A 68 5.88 -22.52 -3.36
CA SER A 68 4.71 -23.36 -3.67
C SER A 68 3.88 -23.72 -2.43
N SER A 69 3.61 -22.71 -1.58
CA SER A 69 2.88 -22.81 -0.31
C SER A 69 3.55 -23.70 0.76
N ARG A 70 4.84 -23.99 0.60
CA ARG A 70 5.66 -24.76 1.55
C ARG A 70 6.73 -23.89 2.14
N VAL A 71 6.95 -24.01 3.45
CA VAL A 71 8.08 -23.36 4.13
C VAL A 71 9.31 -24.23 3.94
N THR A 72 10.37 -23.68 3.37
CA THR A 72 11.63 -24.40 3.08
C THR A 72 12.73 -24.05 4.06
N ASP A 73 12.71 -22.84 4.63
CA ASP A 73 13.70 -22.42 5.63
C ASP A 73 13.17 -21.29 6.53
N VAL A 74 13.87 -21.05 7.65
CA VAL A 74 13.61 -19.97 8.62
C VAL A 74 14.91 -19.22 8.90
N PHE A 75 14.97 -17.96 8.49
CA PHE A 75 16.19 -17.13 8.60
C PHE A 75 16.25 -16.27 9.86
N ARG A 76 15.10 -15.92 10.41
CA ARG A 76 15.03 -15.05 11.59
C ARG A 76 13.82 -15.42 12.43
N VAL A 77 14.04 -15.50 13.74
CA VAL A 77 13.01 -15.73 14.74
C VAL A 77 13.14 -14.67 15.83
N GLN A 78 12.01 -14.32 16.45
CA GLN A 78 11.95 -13.37 17.56
C GLN A 78 12.83 -13.81 18.72
N SER A 79 12.75 -15.10 19.09
CA SER A 79 13.52 -15.68 20.19
C SER A 79 13.68 -17.19 19.96
N GLY A 80 14.76 -17.76 20.51
CA GLY A 80 15.07 -19.18 20.36
C GLY A 80 16.00 -19.49 19.18
N ILE A 81 16.08 -20.77 18.85
CA ILE A 81 16.92 -21.31 17.77
C ILE A 81 16.00 -21.56 16.56
N ALA A 82 16.42 -21.09 15.38
CA ALA A 82 15.71 -21.38 14.14
C ALA A 82 15.63 -22.90 13.90
N PRO A 83 14.50 -23.43 13.41
CA PRO A 83 14.37 -24.85 13.09
C PRO A 83 15.42 -25.28 12.06
N ASP A 84 16.05 -26.43 12.28
CA ASP A 84 17.02 -26.99 11.34
C ASP A 84 16.34 -27.99 10.39
N PHE A 85 16.11 -27.56 9.16
CA PHE A 85 15.44 -28.35 8.12
C PHE A 85 16.28 -29.54 7.61
N GLU A 86 17.59 -29.56 7.87
CA GLU A 86 18.46 -30.65 7.46
C GLU A 86 18.45 -31.83 8.44
N THR A 87 18.34 -31.54 9.75
CA THR A 87 18.54 -32.57 10.79
C THR A 87 17.29 -32.92 11.60
N GLU A 88 16.29 -32.05 11.63
CA GLU A 88 15.09 -32.27 12.44
C GLU A 88 14.01 -33.08 11.70
N PRO A 89 13.22 -33.91 12.43
CA PRO A 89 12.14 -34.64 11.81
C PRO A 89 10.98 -33.71 11.42
N ARG A 90 10.31 -34.07 10.33
CA ARG A 90 9.23 -33.28 9.70
C ARG A 90 8.11 -32.85 10.65
N GLU A 91 7.73 -33.73 11.58
CA GLU A 91 6.68 -33.44 12.57
C GLU A 91 7.12 -32.36 13.58
N ASP A 92 8.38 -32.41 14.02
CA ASP A 92 8.94 -31.42 14.95
C ASP A 92 9.10 -30.06 14.26
N LEU A 93 9.52 -30.06 12.98
CA LEU A 93 9.56 -28.85 12.16
C LEU A 93 8.18 -28.20 12.02
N ALA A 94 7.13 -28.99 11.75
CA ALA A 94 5.77 -28.47 11.66
C ALA A 94 5.28 -27.85 12.99
N ILE A 95 5.61 -28.47 14.13
CA ILE A 95 5.28 -27.94 15.46
C ILE A 95 6.03 -26.63 15.73
N LYS A 96 7.34 -26.60 15.47
CA LYS A 96 8.15 -25.38 15.67
C LYS A 96 7.71 -24.24 14.76
N LEU A 97 7.41 -24.52 13.49
CA LEU A 97 6.87 -23.52 12.57
C LEU A 97 5.51 -22.98 13.05
N ALA A 98 4.62 -23.86 13.55
CA ALA A 98 3.36 -23.44 14.13
C ALA A 98 3.55 -22.57 15.39
N GLN A 99 4.55 -22.89 16.22
CA GLN A 99 4.91 -22.07 17.37
C GLN A 99 5.41 -20.69 16.92
N LEU A 100 6.32 -20.62 15.95
CA LEU A 100 6.83 -19.34 15.42
C LEU A 100 5.73 -18.47 14.82
N VAL A 101 4.81 -19.08 14.06
CA VAL A 101 3.64 -18.39 13.50
C VAL A 101 2.71 -17.90 14.62
N THR A 102 2.57 -18.68 15.69
CA THR A 102 1.75 -18.29 16.86
C THR A 102 2.40 -17.19 17.69
N ASP A 103 3.72 -17.23 17.85
CA ASP A 103 4.49 -16.23 18.61
C ASP A 103 4.42 -14.87 17.92
N ILE A 104 4.73 -14.81 16.61
CA ILE A 104 4.62 -13.55 15.86
C ILE A 104 3.18 -13.05 15.80
N ALA A 105 2.19 -13.96 15.74
CA ALA A 105 0.78 -13.56 15.78
C ALA A 105 0.37 -12.99 17.13
N SER A 106 0.98 -13.46 18.23
CA SER A 106 0.73 -12.98 19.60
C SER A 106 1.49 -11.69 19.93
N ALA A 107 2.46 -11.29 19.10
CA ALA A 107 3.17 -10.04 19.25
C ALA A 107 2.23 -8.82 19.05
N PRO A 108 2.59 -7.64 19.60
CA PRO A 108 1.78 -6.43 19.49
C PRO A 108 1.49 -6.03 18.03
N ALA A 109 0.23 -5.75 17.75
CA ALA A 109 -0.25 -5.29 16.45
C ALA A 109 0.19 -3.84 16.13
N PRO A 110 0.19 -3.44 14.85
CA PRO A 110 -0.01 -4.28 13.66
C PRO A 110 1.25 -5.09 13.30
N LEU A 111 1.07 -6.14 12.50
CA LEU A 111 2.19 -6.83 11.86
C LEU A 111 2.50 -6.16 10.52
N GLU A 112 3.76 -6.16 10.13
CA GLU A 112 4.28 -5.68 8.87
C GLU A 112 4.86 -6.85 8.07
N LEU A 113 4.50 -6.98 6.79
CA LEU A 113 4.96 -8.06 5.91
C LEU A 113 5.78 -7.52 4.74
N ILE A 114 7.05 -7.92 4.66
CA ILE A 114 7.90 -7.66 3.50
C ILE A 114 8.06 -8.96 2.69
N SER A 115 7.97 -8.87 1.36
CA SER A 115 8.26 -9.98 0.44
C SER A 115 9.51 -9.68 -0.37
N LEU A 116 10.57 -10.45 -0.14
CA LEU A 116 11.88 -10.31 -0.78
C LEU A 116 12.13 -11.46 -1.77
N GLN A 117 13.19 -11.31 -2.57
CA GLN A 117 13.73 -12.44 -3.33
C GLN A 117 14.26 -13.51 -2.37
N PRO A 118 14.21 -14.80 -2.74
CA PRO A 118 14.86 -15.85 -1.96
C PRO A 118 16.38 -15.62 -1.94
N ASP A 119 17.04 -15.98 -0.85
CA ASP A 119 18.49 -15.79 -0.69
C ASP A 119 19.29 -16.92 -1.36
N SER A 120 18.66 -18.08 -1.54
CA SER A 120 19.22 -19.27 -2.17
C SER A 120 18.59 -19.56 -3.53
N ALA A 121 19.38 -20.16 -4.42
CA ALA A 121 18.83 -20.78 -5.62
C ALA A 121 18.05 -22.03 -5.23
N LEU A 122 16.84 -22.19 -5.75
CA LEU A 122 15.96 -23.30 -5.41
C LEU A 122 16.60 -24.62 -5.81
N GLU A 123 16.83 -25.49 -4.84
CA GLU A 123 17.22 -26.86 -5.11
C GLU A 123 15.98 -27.67 -5.47
N ALA A 124 16.07 -28.51 -6.51
CA ALA A 124 14.93 -29.26 -7.03
C ALA A 124 14.36 -30.28 -6.02
N ASP A 125 15.10 -30.54 -4.94
CA ASP A 125 14.78 -31.54 -3.91
C ASP A 125 14.22 -30.92 -2.61
N ASP A 126 13.96 -29.61 -2.57
CA ASP A 126 13.38 -28.94 -1.40
C ASP A 126 11.88 -29.26 -1.25
N VAL A 127 11.58 -30.35 -0.53
CA VAL A 127 10.20 -30.80 -0.33
C VAL A 127 9.44 -29.94 0.69
N GLY A 128 10.12 -29.19 1.56
CA GLY A 128 9.57 -28.24 2.54
C GLY A 128 8.44 -28.78 3.45
N ILE A 129 8.00 -27.97 4.40
CA ILE A 129 6.80 -28.24 5.23
C ILE A 129 5.58 -27.60 4.57
N THR A 130 4.51 -28.36 4.40
CA THR A 130 3.29 -27.84 3.76
C THR A 130 2.51 -26.92 4.67
N PHE A 131 1.81 -25.96 4.07
CA PHE A 131 0.81 -25.14 4.75
C PHE A 131 -0.14 -25.96 5.66
N SER A 132 -0.67 -27.08 5.17
CA SER A 132 -1.64 -27.90 5.92
C SER A 132 -1.05 -28.55 7.17
N GLU A 133 0.23 -28.89 7.16
CA GLU A 133 0.93 -29.41 8.33
C GLU A 133 1.09 -28.33 9.40
N ILE A 134 1.42 -27.11 8.99
CA ILE A 134 1.57 -25.96 9.89
C ILE A 134 0.20 -25.55 10.46
N GLU A 135 -0.85 -25.49 9.62
CA GLU A 135 -2.22 -25.17 10.04
C GLU A 135 -2.74 -26.16 11.09
N ALA A 136 -2.59 -27.46 10.85
CA ALA A 136 -3.01 -28.50 11.79
C ALA A 136 -2.23 -28.48 13.11
N ALA A 137 -0.97 -28.04 13.10
CA ALA A 137 -0.19 -27.85 14.30
C ALA A 137 -0.60 -26.58 15.07
N CYS A 138 -0.93 -25.49 14.38
CA CYS A 138 -1.45 -24.25 14.98
C CYS A 138 -2.77 -24.47 15.74
N GLU A 139 -3.64 -25.36 15.27
CA GLU A 139 -4.91 -25.69 15.96
C GLU A 139 -4.69 -26.26 17.38
N LYS A 140 -3.52 -26.81 17.65
CA LYS A 140 -3.15 -27.39 18.96
C LYS A 140 -2.55 -26.37 19.93
N ILE A 141 -2.29 -25.14 19.48
CA ILE A 141 -1.64 -24.10 20.27
C ILE A 141 -2.68 -23.04 20.66
N GLU A 142 -2.88 -22.87 21.96
CA GLU A 142 -3.75 -21.85 22.53
C GLU A 142 -3.12 -20.45 22.41
N LEU A 143 -3.93 -19.47 22.02
CA LEU A 143 -3.51 -18.07 21.91
C LEU A 143 -3.84 -17.31 23.20
N PRO A 144 -2.95 -16.40 23.66
CA PRO A 144 -3.25 -15.55 24.80
C PRO A 144 -4.39 -14.58 24.49
N ALA A 145 -5.24 -14.31 25.49
CA ALA A 145 -6.33 -13.34 25.37
C ALA A 145 -5.79 -11.89 25.38
N GLU A 146 -6.16 -11.09 24.39
CA GLU A 146 -5.73 -9.69 24.27
C GLU A 146 -6.74 -8.72 24.92
N PRO A 147 -6.29 -7.63 25.57
CA PRO A 147 -7.18 -6.62 26.12
C PRO A 147 -7.79 -5.74 25.02
N VAL A 148 -9.12 -5.68 24.97
CA VAL A 148 -9.87 -4.83 24.02
C VAL A 148 -9.95 -3.40 24.58
N ILE A 149 -9.31 -2.44 23.90
CA ILE A 149 -9.44 -1.00 24.21
C ILE A 149 -10.40 -0.39 23.19
N SER A 150 -11.57 0.05 23.66
CA SER A 150 -12.58 0.77 22.86
C SER A 150 -12.41 2.27 23.03
N ILE A 151 -12.18 3.00 21.94
CA ILE A 151 -12.07 4.46 21.94
C ILE A 151 -13.42 5.06 21.50
N VAL A 152 -14.02 5.89 22.34
CA VAL A 152 -15.28 6.61 22.08
C VAL A 152 -14.98 7.97 21.44
N PRO A 153 -15.58 8.35 20.30
CA PRO A 153 -15.39 9.68 19.70
C PRO A 153 -16.20 10.76 20.45
N VAL A 154 -15.65 11.97 20.53
CA VAL A 154 -16.34 13.18 21.05
C VAL A 154 -16.44 14.19 19.91
N ASP A 155 -17.67 14.57 19.57
CA ASP A 155 -18.02 15.57 18.56
C ASP A 155 -17.62 17.00 18.97
N ALA A 156 -17.20 17.81 17.99
CA ALA A 156 -17.33 19.27 18.01
C ALA A 156 -17.27 19.88 16.59
N GLU A 157 -18.21 20.78 16.31
CA GLU A 157 -18.30 21.76 15.21
C GLU A 157 -18.88 23.07 15.81
N PRO A 158 -18.88 24.26 15.14
CA PRO A 158 -18.07 24.77 14.01
C PRO A 158 -17.67 26.28 14.16
N GLU A 159 -17.23 26.87 13.03
CA GLU A 159 -17.11 28.31 12.62
C GLU A 159 -15.72 29.00 12.77
N ASP A 160 -15.11 29.50 11.67
CA ASP A 160 -15.41 30.85 11.12
C ASP A 160 -14.75 31.12 9.73
N ASN A 161 -15.23 32.16 9.05
CA ASN A 161 -15.06 32.58 7.64
C ASN A 161 -13.72 33.26 7.22
N VAL A 162 -13.62 33.58 5.90
CA VAL A 162 -12.89 34.70 5.19
C VAL A 162 -11.64 34.30 4.36
N PRO A 163 -11.29 34.91 3.19
CA PRO A 163 -12.05 35.37 2.00
C PRO A 163 -11.57 34.70 0.67
N VAL A 164 -12.30 34.92 -0.42
CA VAL A 164 -11.92 34.50 -1.80
C VAL A 164 -10.90 35.50 -2.39
N ALA A 165 -9.80 35.02 -2.95
CA ALA A 165 -8.83 35.82 -3.71
C ALA A 165 -8.76 35.38 -5.18
N GLU A 166 -8.66 36.38 -6.06
CA GLU A 166 -8.73 36.30 -7.52
C GLU A 166 -7.48 35.63 -8.12
N GLY A 167 -7.70 34.91 -9.23
CA GLY A 167 -6.69 34.09 -9.89
C GLY A 167 -5.52 34.86 -10.46
N GLU A 168 -4.31 34.46 -10.06
CA GLU A 168 -3.07 34.82 -10.73
C GLU A 168 -2.76 33.83 -11.85
N ASN A 169 -2.52 34.38 -13.03
CA ASN A 169 -2.19 33.67 -14.24
C ASN A 169 -0.72 33.21 -14.20
N THR A 170 -0.46 32.03 -13.66
CA THR A 170 0.89 31.47 -13.59
C THR A 170 1.07 30.34 -14.62
N ASP A 171 1.80 30.63 -15.70
CA ASP A 171 2.27 29.65 -16.71
C ASP A 171 3.28 28.68 -16.08
N THR A 172 2.76 27.73 -15.28
CA THR A 172 3.56 26.73 -14.57
C THR A 172 3.58 25.41 -15.32
N LEU A 173 4.56 24.55 -15.02
CA LEU A 173 4.64 23.21 -15.61
C LEU A 173 3.40 22.37 -15.26
N ALA A 174 2.82 22.56 -14.07
CA ALA A 174 1.55 21.95 -13.66
C ALA A 174 0.38 22.42 -14.55
N GLN A 175 0.29 23.71 -14.83
CA GLN A 175 -0.71 24.25 -15.79
C GLN A 175 -0.55 23.62 -17.18
N ARG A 176 0.68 23.55 -17.71
CA ARG A 176 0.94 22.96 -19.04
C ARG A 176 0.60 21.47 -19.10
N PHE A 177 0.78 20.74 -18.00
CA PHE A 177 0.36 19.35 -17.90
C PHE A 177 -1.16 19.22 -17.82
N TYR A 178 -1.81 20.05 -17.01
CA TYR A 178 -3.26 20.13 -16.93
C TYR A 178 -3.87 20.36 -18.31
N ASP A 179 -3.38 21.35 -19.06
CA ASP A 179 -3.87 21.67 -20.41
C ASP A 179 -3.54 20.56 -21.41
N GLY A 180 -2.31 20.02 -21.38
CA GLY A 180 -1.87 18.97 -22.30
C GLY A 180 -2.55 17.62 -22.09
N ALA A 181 -3.15 17.39 -20.92
CA ALA A 181 -3.82 16.13 -20.58
C ALA A 181 -5.23 15.98 -21.17
N GLU A 182 -5.86 17.07 -21.62
CA GLU A 182 -7.24 17.12 -22.14
C GLU A 182 -7.61 15.99 -23.11
N ARG A 183 -6.66 15.57 -23.97
CA ARG A 183 -6.94 14.61 -25.05
C ARG A 183 -7.05 13.17 -24.62
N PHE A 184 -6.72 12.83 -23.37
CA PHE A 184 -6.69 11.44 -22.91
C PHE A 184 -7.28 11.22 -21.52
N THR A 185 -7.76 12.27 -20.87
CA THR A 185 -8.32 12.20 -19.52
C THR A 185 -9.83 12.01 -19.51
N GLN A 186 -10.33 11.61 -18.35
CA GLN A 186 -11.74 11.59 -17.97
C GLN A 186 -12.04 12.69 -16.93
N GLY A 187 -11.02 13.17 -16.23
CA GLY A 187 -11.11 14.18 -15.18
C GLY A 187 -9.76 14.83 -14.95
N ARG A 188 -9.74 16.14 -14.69
CA ARG A 188 -8.51 16.89 -14.44
C ARG A 188 -8.69 17.91 -13.34
N ILE A 189 -7.64 18.10 -12.53
CA ILE A 189 -7.60 19.08 -11.44
C ILE A 189 -6.25 19.76 -11.44
N LEU A 190 -6.24 21.07 -11.21
CA LEU A 190 -5.08 21.88 -10.92
C LEU A 190 -5.29 22.49 -9.54
N ALA A 191 -4.30 22.34 -8.65
CA ALA A 191 -4.39 22.87 -7.30
C ALA A 191 -3.04 23.37 -6.80
N THR A 192 -3.09 24.23 -5.79
CA THR A 192 -1.93 24.78 -5.10
C THR A 192 -1.24 23.70 -4.27
N GLY A 193 0.10 23.67 -4.30
CA GLY A 193 0.90 22.74 -3.49
C GLY A 193 1.02 23.14 -2.02
N ALA A 194 0.52 24.32 -1.61
CA ALA A 194 0.62 24.80 -0.23
C ALA A 194 -0.51 24.26 0.67
N ASP A 195 -1.75 24.27 0.17
CA ASP A 195 -2.96 24.00 0.94
C ASP A 195 -3.97 23.12 0.18
N GLY A 196 -3.70 22.78 -1.09
CA GLY A 196 -4.59 21.97 -1.90
C GLY A 196 -5.82 22.71 -2.41
N THR A 197 -5.78 24.04 -2.36
CA THR A 197 -6.83 24.89 -2.93
C THR A 197 -6.93 24.62 -4.44
N GLU A 198 -8.11 24.20 -4.87
CA GLU A 198 -8.44 23.93 -6.27
C GLU A 198 -8.37 25.25 -7.07
N ILE A 199 -7.47 25.30 -8.06
CA ILE A 199 -7.34 26.41 -9.00
C ILE A 199 -8.30 26.18 -10.18
N ASN A 200 -8.34 24.95 -10.70
CA ASN A 200 -9.20 24.58 -11.81
C ASN A 200 -9.56 23.09 -11.80
N ALA A 201 -10.76 22.74 -12.26
CA ALA A 201 -11.19 21.36 -12.44
C ALA A 201 -12.05 21.21 -13.70
N ALA A 202 -11.85 20.10 -14.42
CA ALA A 202 -12.51 19.84 -15.70
C ALA A 202 -13.01 18.39 -15.82
N GLU A 203 -13.92 18.19 -16.78
CA GLU A 203 -14.55 16.90 -17.12
C GLU A 203 -15.25 16.27 -15.89
N ASP A 204 -15.06 14.99 -15.61
CA ASP A 204 -15.72 14.31 -14.49
C ASP A 204 -15.20 14.77 -13.11
N CYS A 205 -14.21 15.66 -13.07
CA CYS A 205 -13.76 16.35 -11.86
C CYS A 205 -14.33 17.78 -11.72
N ALA A 206 -15.08 18.30 -12.71
CA ALA A 206 -15.68 19.64 -12.66
C ALA A 206 -16.76 19.75 -11.57
N GLU A 207 -17.35 20.94 -11.39
CA GLU A 207 -18.47 21.15 -10.45
C GLU A 207 -19.60 20.12 -10.67
N ASN A 208 -19.85 19.30 -9.63
CA ASN A 208 -20.80 18.18 -9.61
C ASN A 208 -20.42 16.93 -10.43
N GLY A 209 -19.16 16.83 -10.86
CA GLY A 209 -18.61 15.65 -11.52
C GLY A 209 -18.47 14.45 -10.56
N ALA A 210 -18.67 13.24 -11.10
CA ALA A 210 -18.67 12.00 -10.31
C ALA A 210 -17.29 11.66 -9.69
N MET A 211 -16.22 12.26 -10.19
CA MET A 211 -14.84 12.04 -9.75
C MET A 211 -14.24 13.30 -9.11
N ARG A 212 -15.07 14.26 -8.67
CA ARG A 212 -14.58 15.44 -7.96
C ARG A 212 -14.16 15.05 -6.53
N PRO A 213 -12.90 15.24 -6.14
CA PRO A 213 -12.48 15.08 -4.75
C PRO A 213 -13.06 16.21 -3.90
N ASN A 214 -13.37 15.92 -2.65
CA ASN A 214 -13.71 16.99 -1.71
C ASN A 214 -12.46 17.80 -1.33
N SER A 215 -12.67 19.02 -0.84
CA SER A 215 -11.60 19.94 -0.42
C SER A 215 -10.68 19.34 0.64
N ASP A 216 -11.26 18.59 1.58
CA ASP A 216 -10.50 17.95 2.67
C ASP A 216 -9.54 16.87 2.16
N LEU A 217 -9.94 16.12 1.13
CA LEU A 217 -9.14 15.09 0.48
C LEU A 217 -7.98 15.72 -0.28
N LEU A 218 -8.22 16.82 -1.00
CA LEU A 218 -7.15 17.58 -1.67
C LEU A 218 -6.15 18.16 -0.66
N ALA A 219 -6.62 18.75 0.44
CA ALA A 219 -5.76 19.28 1.50
C ALA A 219 -4.96 18.20 2.25
N ARG A 220 -5.52 16.99 2.42
CA ARG A 220 -4.78 15.83 2.94
C ARG A 220 -3.73 15.36 1.93
N PHE A 221 -4.10 15.24 0.67
CA PHE A 221 -3.21 14.82 -0.39
C PHE A 221 -2.01 15.76 -0.56
N VAL A 222 -2.20 17.08 -0.39
CA VAL A 222 -1.09 18.04 -0.38
C VAL A 222 -0.13 17.82 0.78
N ARG A 223 -0.64 17.52 1.98
CA ARG A 223 0.23 17.19 3.12
C ARG A 223 1.02 15.91 2.87
N ASP A 224 0.42 14.92 2.22
CA ASP A 224 1.11 13.68 1.82
C ASP A 224 2.19 13.95 0.77
N LEU A 225 1.91 14.82 -0.23
CA LEU A 225 2.91 15.26 -1.20
C LEU A 225 4.06 16.04 -0.57
N ALA A 226 3.78 16.86 0.44
CA ALA A 226 4.81 17.60 1.18
C ALA A 226 5.70 16.65 1.98
N GLY A 227 5.12 15.67 2.70
CA GLY A 227 5.88 14.63 3.38
C GLY A 227 6.72 13.79 2.42
N TRP A 228 6.16 13.43 1.26
CA TRP A 228 6.90 12.71 0.23
C TRP A 228 8.06 13.53 -0.37
N ASN A 229 7.88 14.84 -0.54
CA ASN A 229 8.95 15.73 -0.96
C ASN A 229 10.10 15.77 0.08
N ASP A 230 9.76 15.86 1.37
CA ASP A 230 10.77 15.83 2.44
C ASP A 230 11.55 14.51 2.40
N ASP A 231 10.84 13.38 2.27
CA ASP A 231 11.43 12.03 2.21
C ASP A 231 12.28 11.80 0.96
N SER A 232 11.91 12.40 -0.18
CA SER A 232 12.55 12.17 -1.48
C SER A 232 13.55 13.27 -1.88
N SER A 233 13.67 14.34 -1.10
CA SER A 233 14.51 15.52 -1.38
C SER A 233 15.99 15.21 -1.63
N ALA A 234 16.51 14.11 -1.09
CA ALA A 234 17.89 13.67 -1.31
C ALA A 234 18.09 12.88 -2.63
N ALA A 235 17.01 12.39 -3.25
CA ALA A 235 17.05 11.44 -4.36
C ALA A 235 16.33 11.93 -5.63
N MET A 236 15.34 12.82 -5.51
CA MET A 236 14.55 13.30 -6.65
C MET A 236 14.17 14.79 -6.52
N ASP A 237 14.81 15.62 -7.32
CA ASP A 237 14.41 17.01 -7.48
C ASP A 237 13.10 17.15 -8.29
N HIS A 238 12.41 18.27 -8.08
CA HIS A 238 11.30 18.66 -8.93
C HIS A 238 11.76 18.96 -10.37
N PRO A 239 10.89 18.77 -11.38
CA PRO A 239 9.50 18.31 -11.29
C PRO A 239 9.39 16.78 -11.26
N GLN A 240 8.35 16.29 -10.60
CA GLN A 240 8.07 14.88 -10.39
C GLN A 240 6.75 14.46 -11.09
N LEU A 241 6.76 13.27 -11.69
CA LEU A 241 5.56 12.63 -12.23
C LEU A 241 5.25 11.36 -11.43
N ILE A 242 4.11 11.35 -10.76
CA ILE A 242 3.56 10.20 -10.05
C ILE A 242 2.50 9.56 -10.92
N VAL A 243 2.54 8.24 -11.08
CA VAL A 243 1.48 7.52 -11.80
C VAL A 243 0.98 6.36 -10.98
N MET A 244 -0.30 6.42 -10.62
CA MET A 244 -1.03 5.39 -9.88
C MET A 244 -1.89 4.59 -10.86
N ARG A 245 -1.84 3.25 -10.75
CA ARG A 245 -2.62 2.36 -11.61
C ARG A 245 -3.44 1.35 -10.81
N PRO A 246 -4.62 0.97 -11.29
CA PRO A 246 -5.40 -0.10 -10.67
C PRO A 246 -4.70 -1.44 -10.84
N SER A 247 -4.75 -2.28 -9.80
CA SER A 247 -3.98 -3.53 -9.67
C SER A 247 -4.36 -4.64 -10.68
N GLY A 248 -5.36 -4.42 -11.54
CA GLY A 248 -5.76 -5.34 -12.61
C GLY A 248 -5.50 -4.84 -14.03
N GLY A 249 -4.84 -3.68 -14.20
CA GLY A 249 -4.60 -3.06 -15.53
C GLY A 249 -5.85 -2.62 -16.30
N LYS A 250 -7.03 -2.78 -15.69
CA LYS A 250 -8.34 -2.32 -16.15
C LYS A 250 -8.86 -1.30 -15.13
N GLY A 251 -9.45 -0.21 -15.60
CA GLY A 251 -9.98 0.88 -14.76
C GLY A 251 -9.27 2.22 -14.98
N ALA A 252 -9.60 3.20 -14.14
CA ALA A 252 -8.99 4.52 -14.14
C ALA A 252 -7.65 4.49 -13.38
N GLY A 253 -6.62 5.07 -13.97
CA GLY A 253 -5.37 5.45 -13.35
C GLY A 253 -5.34 6.94 -13.09
N LEU A 254 -4.39 7.37 -12.26
CA LEU A 254 -4.21 8.75 -11.86
C LEU A 254 -2.76 9.15 -12.13
N ALA A 255 -2.58 10.21 -12.90
CA ALA A 255 -1.29 10.83 -13.14
C ALA A 255 -1.22 12.18 -12.43
N ILE A 256 -0.12 12.44 -11.73
CA ILE A 256 0.06 13.63 -10.90
C ILE A 256 1.40 14.22 -11.26
N LEU A 257 1.41 15.47 -11.71
CA LEU A 257 2.64 16.22 -11.91
C LEU A 257 2.75 17.24 -10.79
N ASN A 258 3.82 17.14 -10.00
CA ASN A 258 4.16 18.06 -8.94
C ASN A 258 5.41 18.84 -9.32
N ASN A 259 5.30 20.16 -9.44
CA ASN A 259 6.43 21.03 -9.76
C ASN A 259 7.00 21.76 -8.53
N GLY A 260 6.55 21.43 -7.32
CA GLY A 260 6.99 22.02 -6.05
C GLY A 260 6.17 23.21 -5.58
N GLU A 261 5.46 23.89 -6.48
CA GLU A 261 4.57 25.02 -6.15
C GLU A 261 3.10 24.66 -6.36
N ASN A 262 2.81 23.93 -7.44
CA ASN A 262 1.50 23.50 -7.87
C ASN A 262 1.54 22.02 -8.26
N PHE A 263 0.38 21.39 -8.23
CA PHE A 263 0.23 20.06 -8.79
C PHE A 263 -0.97 19.96 -9.71
N ALA A 264 -0.83 19.14 -10.75
CA ALA A 264 -1.89 18.84 -11.69
C ALA A 264 -2.18 17.34 -11.68
N MET A 265 -3.45 16.99 -11.56
CA MET A 265 -3.98 15.63 -11.56
C MET A 265 -4.73 15.36 -12.85
N ALA A 266 -4.55 14.17 -13.39
CA ALA A 266 -5.18 13.67 -14.61
C ALA A 266 -5.67 12.24 -14.39
N VAL A 267 -6.99 12.05 -14.34
CA VAL A 267 -7.64 10.75 -14.33
C VAL A 267 -7.70 10.23 -15.75
N HIS A 268 -7.15 9.04 -16.00
CA HIS A 268 -7.05 8.48 -17.34
C HIS A 268 -7.36 6.98 -17.34
N GLU A 269 -7.75 6.40 -18.47
CA GLU A 269 -7.87 4.94 -18.55
C GLU A 269 -6.49 4.26 -18.41
N ALA A 270 -6.41 3.09 -17.79
CA ALA A 270 -5.15 2.36 -17.59
C ALA A 270 -4.35 2.13 -18.90
N ARG A 271 -5.04 1.97 -20.04
CA ARG A 271 -4.43 1.82 -21.38
C ARG A 271 -3.77 3.10 -21.92
N LYS A 272 -4.03 4.27 -21.31
CA LYS A 272 -3.55 5.59 -21.74
C LYS A 272 -2.25 6.03 -21.05
N LEU A 273 -1.58 5.13 -20.32
CA LEU A 273 -0.29 5.42 -19.69
C LEU A 273 0.75 5.96 -20.69
N GLY A 274 0.79 5.42 -21.91
CA GLY A 274 1.71 5.93 -22.94
C GLY A 274 1.47 7.39 -23.29
N ALA A 275 0.22 7.87 -23.24
CA ALA A 275 -0.12 9.27 -23.48
C ALA A 275 0.38 10.18 -22.34
N VAL A 276 0.24 9.73 -21.09
CA VAL A 276 0.76 10.42 -19.89
C VAL A 276 2.27 10.59 -19.97
N VAL A 277 3.00 9.50 -20.24
CA VAL A 277 4.48 9.52 -20.31
C VAL A 277 4.96 10.34 -21.50
N ASN A 278 4.28 10.27 -22.64
CA ASN A 278 4.61 11.10 -23.80
C ASN A 278 4.39 12.59 -23.52
N LEU A 279 3.28 12.95 -22.86
CA LEU A 279 3.03 14.33 -22.44
C LEU A 279 4.14 14.82 -21.51
N TRP A 280 4.49 14.04 -20.50
CA TRP A 280 5.59 14.35 -19.59
C TRP A 280 6.93 14.56 -20.30
N THR A 281 7.29 13.64 -21.20
CA THR A 281 8.55 13.71 -21.96
C THR A 281 8.60 14.96 -22.83
N ASN A 282 7.48 15.33 -23.46
CA ASN A 282 7.37 16.56 -24.25
C ASN A 282 7.47 17.82 -23.38
N LEU A 283 7.02 17.76 -22.13
CA LEU A 283 7.09 18.87 -21.18
C LEU A 283 8.49 19.03 -20.55
N LYS A 284 9.25 17.95 -20.35
CA LYS A 284 10.64 17.99 -19.87
C LYS A 284 11.67 18.40 -20.94
N GLY A 285 11.34 18.25 -22.23
CA GLY A 285 12.25 18.58 -23.34
C GLY A 285 13.42 17.60 -23.49
N PRO A 286 14.21 17.66 -24.59
CA PRO A 286 15.15 16.61 -24.99
C PRO A 286 16.47 16.50 -24.19
N GLY A 287 16.57 16.97 -22.94
CA GLY A 287 17.87 17.12 -22.29
C GLY A 287 17.88 17.20 -20.76
N GLY A 288 17.15 16.31 -20.08
CA GLY A 288 17.21 16.13 -18.62
C GLY A 288 17.22 14.66 -18.25
#